data_AF-A0A519WME5-F1
#
_entry.id   AF-A0A519WME5-F1
#
_cell.length_a   1.000
_cell.length_b   1.000
_cell.length_c   1.000
_cell.angle_alpha   90.00
_cell.angle_beta   90.00
_cell.angle_gamma   90.00
#
_symmetry.space_group_name_H-M   'P 1'
#
loop_
_entity.id
_entity.type
_entity.pdbx_description
1 polymer ?
#
loop_
_entity_poly.entity_id
_entity_poly.type
_entity_poly.pdbx_seq_one_letter_code
_entity_poly.pdbx_strand_id
1 'polypeptide(L)'
;LKDFDHTIAAEIRLPEALNSKMLTPFQYFGISDSVDLSHVQWKNGKYESKELTKIYTSNDRRLNEIISNCDKYLTDVHQVRALGFCINKEHAQYMAEKFIFNELRADYLTSDDSSEKRELVRQRLLTKEINYLFVVDLFNEGIDMPEVDTILFLRPTESLTIFLQQLGRGLRLAENKEFLTVLDFVGQARIEYDFEHKFRALIGKTNTPIQIEVERNFPHLPLGCSIILEKKAKSVILANIKAATTLNRKQVIIKLQNFRHNTTLEHTLENFIYATGVELSMIYKKGSWKRLCADAGLIETFNEPLENLVVKGIKKIMQSNSISYFNFLLDLINKGFVFNNFEEKEQLMLLMFYYDFFPSDNKNLSMTLEACIIPLNQNPVMVSELKEVLTYLIQQIKFVEKPITLPFSFPLEVHSRYNRDQILVALRLHQFEKPSSNREGVAWNPTLNAEGLFITLKKSEKEYSPSTLYDDYAVNETMFHWQSQNATSSNSPKGKSYIEQKSLNKHILIFVREQNEDEFGNTMGYVFLGKAGFLDSYGDKPMNIQWQLEEPMPAYIWKETAKLAQA
;
A
#
# COMPACT_ATOMS: atom_id res chain seq x y z
N LEU A 1 -13.13 -16.36 3.89
CA LEU A 1 -13.12 -15.68 2.57
C LEU A 1 -13.82 -16.49 1.49
N LYS A 2 -13.68 -17.83 1.45
CA LYS A 2 -14.44 -18.68 0.51
C LYS A 2 -15.96 -18.49 0.63
N ASP A 3 -16.47 -18.31 1.85
CA ASP A 3 -17.90 -18.03 2.10
C ASP A 3 -18.37 -16.65 1.62
N PHE A 4 -17.45 -15.80 1.16
CA PHE A 4 -17.70 -14.46 0.63
C PHE A 4 -17.07 -14.27 -0.75
N ASP A 5 -16.94 -15.35 -1.54
CA ASP A 5 -16.35 -15.32 -2.88
C ASP A 5 -14.98 -14.61 -2.95
N HIS A 6 -14.16 -14.83 -1.92
CA HIS A 6 -12.85 -14.18 -1.76
C HIS A 6 -12.88 -12.64 -1.74
N THR A 7 -14.05 -12.05 -1.51
CA THR A 7 -14.29 -10.62 -1.54
C THR A 7 -14.39 -10.06 -0.12
N ILE A 8 -13.72 -8.93 0.12
CA ILE A 8 -13.77 -8.21 1.40
C ILE A 8 -14.70 -7.00 1.22
N ALA A 9 -15.81 -6.97 1.96
CA ALA A 9 -16.79 -5.89 1.85
C ALA A 9 -16.26 -4.55 2.39
N ALA A 10 -15.53 -4.59 3.51
CA ALA A 10 -14.88 -3.42 4.10
C ALA A 10 -13.66 -3.86 4.93
N GLU A 11 -12.60 -3.05 4.91
CA GLU A 11 -11.37 -3.25 5.69
C GLU A 11 -11.12 -1.97 6.48
N ILE A 12 -11.15 -2.04 7.82
CA ILE A 12 -10.73 -0.93 8.68
C ILE A 12 -9.29 -1.17 9.10
N ARG A 13 -8.39 -0.28 8.69
CA ARG A 13 -6.97 -0.39 9.08
C ARG A 13 -6.73 0.16 10.48
N LEU A 14 -5.71 -0.35 11.15
CA LEU A 14 -5.34 0.05 12.51
C LEU A 14 -5.25 1.59 12.70
N PRO A 15 -4.58 2.36 11.82
CA PRO A 15 -4.52 3.83 11.93
C PRO A 15 -5.88 4.50 11.82
N GLU A 16 -6.78 3.97 11.00
CA GLU A 16 -8.13 4.51 10.83
C GLU A 16 -8.98 4.26 12.07
N ALA A 17 -8.87 3.07 12.66
CA ALA A 17 -9.54 2.73 13.91
C ALA A 17 -9.03 3.58 15.10
N LEU A 18 -7.72 3.82 15.18
CA LEU A 18 -7.11 4.69 16.20
C LEU A 18 -7.58 6.15 16.07
N ASN A 19 -7.49 6.72 14.86
CA ASN A 19 -7.92 8.10 14.63
C ASN A 19 -9.43 8.31 14.84
N SER A 20 -10.23 7.25 14.64
CA SER A 20 -11.68 7.25 14.91
C SER A 20 -12.02 6.96 16.38
N LYS A 21 -11.01 6.88 17.27
CA LYS A 21 -11.15 6.54 18.70
C LYS A 21 -11.88 5.20 18.96
N MET A 22 -11.81 4.28 18.00
CA MET A 22 -12.35 2.92 18.16
C MET A 22 -11.39 2.01 18.95
N LEU A 23 -10.14 2.43 19.11
CA LEU A 23 -9.07 1.71 19.79
C LEU A 23 -8.33 2.64 20.74
N THR A 24 -7.74 2.05 21.78
CA THR A 24 -6.84 2.71 22.74
C THR A 24 -5.53 3.08 22.04
N PRO A 25 -5.03 4.33 22.16
CA PRO A 25 -3.72 4.72 21.67
C PRO A 25 -2.59 3.89 22.27
N PHE A 26 -1.44 3.80 21.60
CA PHE A 26 -0.30 3.02 22.09
C PHE A 26 0.98 3.83 22.22
N GLN A 27 1.82 3.44 23.18
CA GLN A 27 3.21 3.86 23.31
C GLN A 27 4.11 2.66 23.03
N TYR A 28 4.81 2.71 21.90
CA TYR A 28 5.65 1.61 21.43
C TYR A 28 7.12 1.90 21.69
N PHE A 29 7.79 1.00 22.38
CA PHE A 29 9.21 1.06 22.67
C PHE A 29 9.94 -0.07 21.94
N GLY A 30 10.71 0.28 20.91
CA GLY A 30 11.63 -0.65 20.25
C GLY A 30 12.95 -0.68 21.01
N ILE A 31 13.11 -1.69 21.84
CA ILE A 31 14.23 -1.87 22.77
C ILE A 31 15.31 -2.70 22.09
N SER A 32 16.57 -2.36 22.35
CA SER A 32 17.70 -3.09 21.80
C SER A 32 17.87 -4.43 22.52
N ASP A 33 17.64 -5.55 21.83
CA ASP A 33 17.93 -6.88 22.36
C ASP A 33 19.42 -7.20 22.13
N SER A 34 20.07 -7.82 23.12
CA SER A 34 21.48 -8.22 23.03
C SER A 34 21.67 -9.49 22.20
N VAL A 35 20.60 -10.22 21.88
CA VAL A 35 20.67 -11.46 21.11
C VAL A 35 20.84 -11.23 19.60
N ASP A 36 21.79 -11.97 19.02
CA ASP A 36 21.97 -12.07 17.58
C ASP A 36 21.20 -13.26 17.01
N LEU A 37 20.27 -12.98 16.09
CA LEU A 37 19.43 -13.98 15.43
C LEU A 37 19.80 -14.17 13.96
N SER A 38 20.81 -13.48 13.46
CA SER A 38 21.17 -13.47 12.04
C SER A 38 21.57 -14.84 11.50
N HIS A 39 22.05 -15.73 12.37
CA HIS A 39 22.51 -17.08 12.03
C HIS A 39 21.48 -18.20 12.27
N VAL A 40 20.33 -17.89 12.88
CA VAL A 40 19.30 -18.89 13.18
C VAL A 40 18.66 -19.40 11.89
N GLN A 41 18.39 -20.71 11.83
CA GLN A 41 17.78 -21.32 10.65
C GLN A 41 16.40 -20.72 10.37
N TRP A 42 16.14 -20.41 9.10
CA TRP A 42 14.88 -19.89 8.59
C TRP A 42 14.28 -20.88 7.60
N LYS A 43 13.11 -21.43 7.91
CA LYS A 43 12.37 -22.41 7.10
C LYS A 43 10.90 -22.04 7.06
N ASN A 44 10.24 -22.17 5.91
CA ASN A 44 8.81 -21.88 5.77
C ASN A 44 8.40 -20.46 6.21
N GLY A 45 9.26 -19.46 5.98
CA GLY A 45 8.99 -18.07 6.40
C GLY A 45 9.13 -17.81 7.90
N LYS A 46 9.71 -18.75 8.66
CA LYS A 46 9.81 -18.70 10.12
C LYS A 46 11.18 -19.15 10.61
N TYR A 47 11.59 -18.68 11.78
CA TYR A 47 12.75 -19.20 12.50
C TYR A 47 12.45 -20.58 13.10
N GLU A 48 13.49 -21.41 13.18
CA GLU A 48 13.37 -22.72 13.83
C GLU A 48 13.21 -22.59 15.35
N SER A 49 12.01 -22.89 15.87
CA SER A 49 11.64 -22.62 17.26
C SER A 49 12.55 -23.27 18.30
N LYS A 50 13.11 -24.46 18.03
CA LYS A 50 14.02 -25.15 18.96
C LYS A 50 15.35 -24.42 19.12
N GLU A 51 15.91 -23.93 18.01
CA GLU A 51 17.16 -23.17 18.02
C GLU A 51 16.97 -21.82 18.72
N LEU A 52 15.89 -21.10 18.39
CA LEU A 52 15.52 -19.85 19.06
C LEU A 52 15.36 -20.03 20.57
N THR A 53 14.64 -21.06 21.00
CA THR A 53 14.38 -21.30 22.43
C THR A 53 15.68 -21.52 23.16
N LYS A 54 16.58 -22.35 22.62
CA LYS A 54 17.91 -22.59 23.22
C LYS A 54 18.70 -21.29 23.38
N ILE A 55 18.67 -20.39 22.39
CA ILE A 55 19.37 -19.11 22.48
C ILE A 55 18.77 -18.26 23.60
N TYR A 56 17.44 -18.17 23.66
CA TYR A 56 16.72 -17.32 24.62
C TYR A 56 16.73 -17.84 26.05
N THR A 57 16.86 -19.15 26.26
CA THR A 57 16.95 -19.78 27.59
C THR A 57 18.39 -20.09 28.01
N SER A 58 19.39 -19.82 27.15
CA SER A 58 20.80 -20.16 27.44
C SER A 58 21.41 -19.42 28.63
N ASN A 59 20.95 -18.20 28.92
CA ASN A 59 21.45 -17.40 30.03
C ASN A 59 20.44 -16.34 30.49
N ASP A 60 20.53 -15.96 31.76
CA ASP A 60 19.63 -14.99 32.40
C ASP A 60 19.96 -13.52 32.07
N ARG A 61 20.96 -13.24 31.22
CA ARG A 61 21.32 -11.86 30.87
C ARG A 61 20.16 -11.15 30.17
N ARG A 62 19.56 -11.80 29.17
CA ARG A 62 18.42 -11.24 28.43
C ARG A 62 17.22 -11.03 29.35
N LEU A 63 16.96 -11.96 30.26
CA LEU A 63 15.92 -11.82 31.29
C LEU A 63 16.14 -10.56 32.13
N ASN A 64 17.36 -10.33 32.62
CA ASN A 64 17.68 -9.15 33.41
C ASN A 64 17.51 -7.85 32.59
N GLU A 65 17.87 -7.89 31.31
CA GLU A 65 17.61 -6.78 30.37
C GLU A 65 16.09 -6.55 30.20
N ILE A 66 15.27 -7.60 30.11
CA ILE A 66 13.80 -7.50 30.02
C ILE A 66 13.22 -6.85 31.29
N ILE A 67 13.59 -7.33 32.48
CA ILE A 67 13.10 -6.81 33.76
C ILE A 67 13.52 -5.35 33.94
N SER A 68 14.78 -5.02 33.69
CA SER A 68 15.27 -3.64 33.79
C SER A 68 14.55 -2.68 32.83
N ASN A 69 14.17 -3.14 31.64
CA ASN A 69 13.36 -2.33 30.72
C ASN A 69 11.90 -2.21 31.16
N CYS A 70 11.34 -3.23 31.83
CA CYS A 70 10.04 -3.12 32.48
C CYS A 70 10.08 -2.00 33.53
N ASP A 71 11.09 -1.98 34.41
CA ASP A 71 11.26 -0.91 35.41
C ASP A 71 11.46 0.48 34.78
N LYS A 72 12.12 0.54 33.62
CA LYS A 72 12.43 1.79 32.93
C LYS A 72 11.22 2.43 32.25
N TYR A 73 10.36 1.63 31.62
CA TYR A 73 9.29 2.12 30.75
C TYR A 73 7.88 1.96 31.32
N LEU A 74 7.68 1.05 32.29
CA LEU A 74 6.40 0.89 32.97
C LEU A 74 6.34 1.83 34.17
N THR A 75 5.19 2.44 34.41
CA THR A 75 4.98 3.34 35.56
C THR A 75 5.13 2.60 36.90
N ASP A 76 4.60 1.37 36.98
CA ASP A 76 4.70 0.51 38.14
C ASP A 76 4.59 -0.97 37.72
N VAL A 77 5.70 -1.69 37.82
CA VAL A 77 5.81 -3.12 37.46
C VAL A 77 4.90 -4.05 38.27
N HIS A 78 4.41 -3.61 39.43
CA HIS A 78 3.50 -4.39 40.27
C HIS A 78 2.01 -4.05 40.03
N GLN A 79 1.70 -3.07 39.19
CA GLN A 79 0.33 -2.64 38.93
C GLN A 79 -0.15 -2.88 37.49
N VAL A 80 0.73 -3.35 36.60
CA VAL A 80 0.40 -3.64 35.21
C VAL A 80 -0.45 -4.90 35.04
N ARG A 81 -1.15 -4.96 33.91
CA ARG A 81 -1.77 -6.16 33.36
C ARG A 81 -1.07 -6.47 32.04
N ALA A 82 0.04 -7.19 32.13
CA ALA A 82 0.95 -7.44 31.04
C ALA A 82 0.73 -8.81 30.38
N LEU A 83 0.74 -8.82 29.05
CA LEU A 83 0.81 -10.04 28.24
C LEU A 83 2.19 -10.18 27.59
N GLY A 84 2.87 -11.30 27.84
CA GLY A 84 4.17 -11.61 27.23
C GLY A 84 4.06 -12.70 26.17
N PHE A 85 4.47 -12.40 24.93
CA PHE A 85 4.41 -13.35 23.83
C PHE A 85 5.73 -14.12 23.67
N CYS A 86 5.70 -15.42 23.97
CA CYS A 86 6.86 -16.32 23.98
C CYS A 86 6.92 -17.20 22.73
N ILE A 87 8.10 -17.80 22.48
CA ILE A 87 8.38 -18.64 21.29
C ILE A 87 7.57 -19.92 21.33
N ASN A 88 7.67 -20.65 22.45
CA ASN A 88 7.07 -21.95 22.67
C ASN A 88 6.73 -22.12 24.16
N LYS A 89 6.14 -23.27 24.51
CA LYS A 89 5.67 -23.57 25.88
C LYS A 89 6.79 -23.50 26.91
N GLU A 90 7.96 -24.03 26.55
CA GLU A 90 9.16 -24.02 27.38
C GLU A 90 9.61 -22.59 27.72
N HIS A 91 9.65 -21.70 26.72
CA HIS A 91 10.00 -20.30 26.94
C HIS A 91 8.95 -19.57 27.80
N ALA A 92 7.65 -19.83 27.62
CA ALA A 92 6.60 -19.23 28.46
C ALA A 92 6.72 -19.64 29.93
N GLN A 93 6.95 -20.93 30.18
CA GLN A 93 7.18 -21.45 31.52
C GLN A 93 8.44 -20.85 32.15
N TYR A 94 9.57 -20.84 31.41
CA TYR A 94 10.82 -20.25 31.86
C TYR A 94 10.64 -18.78 32.28
N MET A 95 9.93 -17.98 31.48
CA MET A 95 9.70 -16.56 31.79
C MET A 95 8.85 -16.38 33.05
N ALA A 96 7.79 -17.17 33.23
CA ALA A 96 6.95 -17.09 34.42
C ALA A 96 7.73 -17.44 35.69
N GLU A 97 8.46 -18.56 35.69
CA GLU A 97 9.29 -19.00 36.82
C GLU A 97 10.34 -17.94 37.20
N LYS A 98 10.98 -17.35 36.18
CA LYS A 98 12.00 -16.32 36.38
C LYS A 98 11.45 -14.98 36.86
N PHE A 99 10.26 -14.59 36.43
CA PHE A 99 9.60 -13.39 36.94
C PHE A 99 9.19 -13.59 38.41
N ILE A 100 8.64 -14.76 38.77
CA ILE A 100 8.32 -15.11 40.16
C ILE A 100 9.58 -15.08 41.04
N PHE A 101 10.70 -15.60 40.53
CA PHE A 101 11.98 -15.57 41.24
C PHE A 101 12.48 -14.14 41.53
N ASN A 102 12.10 -13.16 40.70
CA ASN A 102 12.41 -11.74 40.87
C ASN A 102 11.25 -10.97 41.53
N GLU A 103 10.40 -11.65 42.30
CA GLU A 103 9.28 -11.04 43.05
C GLU A 103 8.20 -10.37 42.17
N LEU A 104 8.16 -10.69 40.88
CA LEU A 104 7.11 -10.27 39.96
C LEU A 104 6.03 -11.35 39.87
N ARG A 105 4.78 -10.96 40.10
CA ARG A 105 3.64 -11.90 40.12
C ARG A 105 3.31 -12.30 38.69
N ALA A 106 3.68 -13.51 38.31
CA ALA A 106 3.52 -14.01 36.96
C ALA A 106 2.82 -15.38 36.90
N ASP A 107 2.27 -15.69 35.73
CA ASP A 107 1.76 -17.01 35.38
C ASP A 107 1.96 -17.26 33.88
N TYR A 108 1.71 -18.48 33.40
CA TYR A 108 1.78 -18.81 31.98
C TYR A 108 0.60 -19.67 31.51
N LEU A 109 0.26 -19.52 30.23
CA LEU A 109 -0.75 -20.34 29.56
C LEU A 109 -0.22 -20.92 28.25
N THR A 110 -0.58 -22.17 28.02
CA THR A 110 -0.25 -22.97 26.85
C THR A 110 -1.52 -23.52 26.20
N SER A 111 -1.36 -24.11 25.01
CA SER A 111 -2.48 -24.77 24.31
C SER A 111 -3.10 -25.92 25.11
N ASP A 112 -2.35 -26.52 26.05
CA ASP A 112 -2.74 -27.75 26.76
C ASP A 112 -3.58 -27.47 28.02
N ASP A 113 -3.67 -26.20 28.42
CA ASP A 113 -4.40 -25.79 29.61
C ASP A 113 -5.93 -25.80 29.37
N SER A 114 -6.66 -26.32 30.36
CA SER A 114 -8.12 -26.41 30.34
C SER A 114 -8.79 -25.03 30.31
N SER A 115 -10.03 -24.97 29.82
CA SER A 115 -10.85 -23.75 29.83
C SER A 115 -10.99 -23.16 31.24
N GLU A 116 -11.15 -24.02 32.26
CA GLU A 116 -11.23 -23.64 33.67
C GLU A 116 -9.97 -22.93 34.15
N LYS A 117 -8.78 -23.48 33.83
CA LYS A 117 -7.51 -22.85 34.19
C LYS A 117 -7.32 -21.52 33.47
N ARG A 118 -7.71 -21.43 32.20
CA ARG A 118 -7.64 -20.17 31.43
C ARG A 118 -8.50 -19.09 32.06
N GLU A 119 -9.73 -19.41 32.45
CA GLU A 119 -10.63 -18.46 33.11
C GLU A 119 -10.10 -18.05 34.50
N LEU A 120 -9.57 -18.99 35.28
CA LEU A 120 -8.95 -18.69 36.57
C LEU A 120 -7.78 -17.71 36.43
N VAL A 121 -6.84 -17.99 35.53
CA VAL A 121 -5.67 -17.13 35.29
C VAL A 121 -6.10 -15.77 34.74
N ARG A 122 -7.13 -15.74 33.89
CA ARG A 122 -7.75 -14.49 33.40
C ARG A 122 -8.24 -13.63 34.56
N GLN A 123 -9.02 -14.21 35.48
CA GLN A 123 -9.53 -13.49 36.66
C GLN A 123 -8.39 -12.97 37.54
N ARG A 124 -7.37 -13.78 37.79
CA ARG A 124 -6.19 -13.39 38.57
C ARG A 124 -5.44 -12.21 37.95
N LEU A 125 -5.39 -12.11 36.62
CA LEU A 125 -4.78 -10.96 35.94
C LEU A 125 -5.68 -9.71 36.01
N LEU A 126 -7.01 -9.88 35.92
CA LEU A 126 -7.97 -8.77 36.07
C LEU A 126 -7.89 -8.13 37.46
N THR A 127 -7.90 -8.97 38.50
CA THR A 127 -7.81 -8.58 39.91
C THR A 127 -6.40 -8.14 40.32
N LYS A 128 -5.43 -8.24 39.40
CA LYS A 128 -3.99 -7.98 39.66
C LYS A 128 -3.43 -8.87 40.77
N GLU A 129 -3.95 -10.07 40.97
CA GLU A 129 -3.27 -11.11 41.76
C GLU A 129 -2.01 -11.60 41.06
N ILE A 130 -2.03 -11.60 39.73
CA ILE A 130 -0.85 -11.66 38.87
C ILE A 130 -0.79 -10.39 38.02
N ASN A 131 0.42 -9.99 37.64
CA ASN A 131 0.68 -8.83 36.78
C ASN A 131 1.12 -9.25 35.39
N TYR A 132 1.79 -10.39 35.25
CA TYR A 132 2.38 -10.85 34.00
C TYR A 132 1.83 -12.20 33.60
N LEU A 133 1.34 -12.31 32.37
CA LEU A 133 0.86 -13.56 31.80
C LEU A 133 1.63 -13.89 30.53
N PHE A 134 2.43 -14.95 30.57
CA PHE A 134 3.23 -15.41 29.44
C PHE A 134 2.47 -16.45 28.62
N VAL A 135 2.42 -16.25 27.31
CA VAL A 135 1.56 -17.03 26.41
C VAL A 135 2.29 -17.42 25.13
N VAL A 136 1.86 -18.53 24.54
CA VAL A 136 2.35 -19.05 23.26
C VAL A 136 1.18 -19.11 22.31
N ASP A 137 1.34 -18.55 21.10
CA ASP A 137 0.42 -18.67 19.96
C ASP A 137 -1.05 -18.93 20.34
N LEU A 138 -1.71 -17.89 20.86
CA LEU A 138 -3.13 -17.91 21.26
C LEU A 138 -4.07 -17.86 20.05
N PHE A 139 -3.88 -18.77 19.09
CA PHE A 139 -4.65 -18.80 17.86
C PHE A 139 -6.08 -19.34 17.99
N ASN A 140 -6.55 -19.71 19.19
CA ASN A 140 -7.95 -20.09 19.41
C ASN A 140 -8.56 -19.27 20.57
N GLU A 141 -9.21 -18.16 20.21
CA GLU A 141 -10.44 -17.57 20.78
C GLU A 141 -10.64 -17.31 22.30
N GLY A 142 -9.78 -17.79 23.21
CA GLY A 142 -10.17 -17.92 24.62
C GLY A 142 -9.78 -16.82 25.61
N ILE A 143 -8.98 -15.81 25.23
CA ILE A 143 -8.50 -14.77 26.16
C ILE A 143 -8.82 -13.39 25.58
N ASP A 144 -10.07 -12.98 25.77
CA ASP A 144 -10.51 -11.59 25.58
C ASP A 144 -10.29 -10.82 26.89
N MET A 145 -9.37 -9.85 26.88
CA MET A 145 -9.05 -9.03 28.04
C MET A 145 -8.79 -7.58 27.61
N PRO A 146 -9.84 -6.75 27.49
CA PRO A 146 -9.71 -5.35 27.12
C PRO A 146 -8.81 -4.55 28.07
N GLU A 147 -8.75 -4.95 29.34
CA GLU A 147 -8.03 -4.29 30.44
C GLU A 147 -6.50 -4.43 30.38
N VAL A 148 -5.97 -5.25 29.46
CA VAL A 148 -4.52 -5.40 29.26
C VAL A 148 -3.93 -4.05 28.87
N ASP A 149 -3.02 -3.53 29.68
CA ASP A 149 -2.38 -2.23 29.51
C ASP A 149 -0.94 -2.34 29.00
N THR A 150 -0.36 -3.54 29.01
CA THR A 150 1.04 -3.78 28.67
C THR A 150 1.21 -5.01 27.78
N ILE A 151 2.00 -4.88 26.71
CA ILE A 151 2.41 -6.01 25.84
C ILE A 151 3.93 -6.10 25.80
N LEU A 152 4.45 -7.33 26.00
CA LEU A 152 5.85 -7.66 25.85
C LEU A 152 6.02 -8.59 24.63
N PHE A 153 6.66 -8.10 23.57
CA PHE A 153 7.07 -8.94 22.45
C PHE A 153 8.46 -9.53 22.75
N LEU A 154 8.46 -10.77 23.26
CA LEU A 154 9.68 -11.48 23.67
C LEU A 154 10.25 -12.40 22.59
N ARG A 155 9.62 -12.41 21.41
CA ARG A 155 10.03 -13.17 20.23
C ARG A 155 9.97 -12.32 18.96
N PRO A 156 10.78 -12.63 17.94
CA PRO A 156 10.56 -12.10 16.60
C PRO A 156 9.20 -12.58 16.11
N THR A 157 8.25 -11.66 15.95
CA THR A 157 6.94 -11.99 15.39
C THR A 157 7.02 -11.88 13.87
N GLU A 158 7.14 -13.02 13.22
CA GLU A 158 7.52 -13.16 11.80
C GLU A 158 6.40 -12.78 10.82
N SER A 159 5.14 -12.94 11.23
CA SER A 159 3.98 -12.58 10.42
C SER A 159 3.37 -11.28 10.91
N LEU A 160 3.20 -10.34 9.98
CA LEU A 160 2.49 -9.08 10.22
C LEU A 160 1.09 -9.31 10.81
N THR A 161 0.37 -10.30 10.27
CA THR A 161 -0.96 -10.67 10.75
C THR A 161 -0.93 -11.09 12.22
N ILE A 162 0.04 -11.93 12.61
CA ILE A 162 0.21 -12.36 14.00
C ILE A 162 0.53 -11.15 14.88
N PHE A 163 1.46 -10.30 14.45
CA PHE A 163 1.85 -9.10 15.18
C PHE A 163 0.65 -8.17 15.43
N LEU A 164 -0.14 -7.87 14.39
CA LEU A 164 -1.33 -7.02 14.52
C LEU A 164 -2.41 -7.66 15.39
N GLN A 165 -2.61 -8.97 15.31
CA GLN A 165 -3.54 -9.67 16.18
C GLN A 165 -3.11 -9.64 17.65
N GLN A 166 -1.82 -9.84 17.91
CA GLN A 166 -1.25 -9.77 19.26
C GLN A 166 -1.35 -8.35 19.83
N LEU A 167 -0.96 -7.34 19.06
CA LEU A 167 -1.10 -5.93 19.41
C LEU A 167 -2.57 -5.56 19.64
N GLY A 168 -3.47 -6.03 18.77
CA GLY A 168 -4.91 -5.78 18.82
C GLY A 168 -5.58 -6.19 20.14
N ARG A 169 -5.01 -7.17 20.87
CA ARG A 169 -5.50 -7.55 22.20
C ARG A 169 -5.33 -6.42 23.22
N GLY A 170 -4.22 -5.71 23.14
CA GLY A 170 -3.93 -4.56 23.98
C GLY A 170 -4.58 -3.26 23.50
N LEU A 171 -5.09 -3.20 22.26
CA LEU A 171 -5.67 -1.96 21.71
C LEU A 171 -7.15 -1.79 22.03
N ARG A 172 -7.80 -2.79 22.65
CA ARG A 172 -9.20 -2.67 23.06
C ARG A 172 -9.38 -1.60 24.12
N LEU A 173 -10.53 -0.93 24.07
CA LEU A 173 -10.94 0.08 25.05
C LEU A 173 -11.31 -0.59 26.38
N ALA A 174 -10.89 0.00 27.49
CA ALA A 174 -11.25 -0.42 28.83
C ALA A 174 -11.34 0.80 29.76
N GLU A 175 -12.09 0.68 30.84
CA GLU A 175 -12.14 1.73 31.87
C GLU A 175 -10.76 1.93 32.51
N ASN A 176 -10.39 3.19 32.74
CA ASN A 176 -9.10 3.60 33.34
C ASN A 176 -7.85 3.19 32.53
N LYS A 177 -7.99 2.97 31.23
CA LYS A 177 -6.89 2.66 30.32
C LYS A 177 -6.69 3.81 29.34
N GLU A 178 -5.67 4.64 29.59
CA GLU A 178 -5.37 5.80 28.75
C GLU A 178 -4.60 5.43 27.48
N PHE A 179 -3.63 4.52 27.62
CA PHE A 179 -2.81 4.03 26.51
C PHE A 179 -2.35 2.59 26.77
N LEU A 180 -1.96 1.91 25.70
CA LEU A 180 -1.28 0.62 25.71
C LEU A 180 0.23 0.82 25.67
N THR A 181 0.98 0.29 26.62
CA THR A 181 2.45 0.26 26.56
C THR A 181 2.93 -1.02 25.87
N VAL A 182 3.77 -0.89 24.84
CA VAL A 182 4.30 -2.01 24.06
C VAL A 182 5.82 -2.00 24.16
N LEU A 183 6.40 -3.07 24.70
CA LEU A 183 7.84 -3.29 24.75
C LEU A 183 8.21 -4.35 23.71
N ASP A 184 8.87 -3.94 22.64
CA ASP A 184 9.34 -4.81 21.56
C ASP A 184 10.86 -4.97 21.63
N PHE A 185 11.32 -6.17 21.99
CA PHE A 185 12.74 -6.47 22.11
C PHE A 185 13.31 -6.84 20.74
N VAL A 186 13.94 -5.87 20.09
CA VAL A 186 14.45 -5.95 18.73
C VAL A 186 15.91 -6.39 18.73
N GLY A 187 16.12 -7.68 18.43
CA GLY A 187 17.45 -8.25 18.20
C GLY A 187 17.96 -8.04 16.77
N GLN A 188 19.17 -8.52 16.50
CA GLN A 188 19.71 -8.53 15.15
C GLN A 188 18.96 -9.57 14.30
N ALA A 189 17.90 -9.12 13.64
CA ALA A 189 17.05 -9.96 12.82
C ALA A 189 17.70 -10.24 11.46
N ARG A 190 17.33 -11.38 10.86
CA ARG A 190 17.63 -11.71 9.48
C ARG A 190 17.04 -10.69 8.50
N ILE A 191 17.64 -10.59 7.31
CA ILE A 191 17.18 -9.71 6.23
C ILE A 191 15.77 -10.05 5.76
N GLU A 192 15.33 -11.29 5.94
CA GLU A 192 13.98 -11.75 5.60
C GLU A 192 12.91 -11.21 6.57
N TYR A 193 13.28 -10.66 7.73
CA TYR A 193 12.33 -10.06 8.66
C TYR A 193 11.87 -8.68 8.17
N ASP A 194 10.55 -8.51 8.04
CA ASP A 194 9.95 -7.38 7.35
C ASP A 194 9.58 -6.22 8.30
N PHE A 195 10.58 -5.43 8.71
CA PHE A 195 10.32 -4.24 9.51
C PHE A 195 9.52 -3.18 8.76
N GLU A 196 9.70 -3.10 7.44
CA GLU A 196 9.03 -2.10 6.61
C GLU A 196 7.51 -2.26 6.67
N HIS A 197 6.98 -3.45 6.38
CA HIS A 197 5.55 -3.70 6.46
C HIS A 197 5.02 -3.64 7.89
N LYS A 198 5.81 -4.09 8.88
CA LYS A 198 5.47 -3.97 10.31
C LYS A 198 5.16 -2.52 10.71
N PHE A 199 6.08 -1.60 10.44
CA PHE A 199 5.88 -0.20 10.80
C PHE A 199 4.89 0.51 9.87
N ARG A 200 4.85 0.15 8.58
CA ARG A 200 3.84 0.69 7.64
C ARG A 200 2.41 0.41 8.12
N ALA A 201 2.16 -0.76 8.70
CA ALA A 201 0.85 -1.10 9.26
C ALA A 201 0.45 -0.23 10.46
N LEU A 202 1.42 0.27 11.25
CA LEU A 202 1.19 1.13 12.41
C LEU A 202 0.94 2.61 12.02
N ILE A 203 1.60 3.08 10.97
CA ILE A 203 1.49 4.48 10.50
C ILE A 203 0.28 4.64 9.57
N GLY A 204 0.09 3.69 8.66
CA GLY A 204 -0.97 3.71 7.65
C GLY A 204 -0.51 4.13 6.28
N LYS A 205 -1.48 4.54 5.44
CA LYS A 205 -1.23 4.99 4.07
C LYS A 205 -0.58 6.37 4.12
N THR A 206 0.73 6.39 3.94
CA THR A 206 1.53 7.61 3.76
C THR A 206 2.45 7.38 2.57
N ASN A 207 2.59 8.39 1.71
CA ASN A 207 3.52 8.32 0.57
C ASN A 207 4.99 8.48 0.99
N THR A 208 5.25 8.75 2.28
CA THR A 208 6.60 8.84 2.83
C THR A 208 7.22 7.44 2.94
N PRO A 209 8.43 7.23 2.38
CA PRO A 209 9.18 6.00 2.59
C PRO A 209 9.36 5.69 4.08
N ILE A 210 9.20 4.43 4.47
CA ILE A 210 9.29 4.02 5.88
C ILE A 210 10.65 4.35 6.50
N GLN A 211 11.71 4.37 5.69
CA GLN A 211 13.04 4.75 6.13
C GLN A 211 13.07 6.19 6.67
N ILE A 212 12.40 7.11 5.98
CA ILE A 212 12.32 8.52 6.38
C ILE A 212 11.48 8.66 7.64
N GLU A 213 10.38 7.90 7.74
CA GLU A 213 9.56 7.83 8.98
C GLU A 213 10.42 7.40 10.17
N VAL A 214 11.16 6.30 10.06
CA VAL A 214 12.04 5.81 11.13
C VAL A 214 13.11 6.85 11.47
N GLU A 215 13.76 7.46 10.48
CA GLU A 215 14.79 8.48 10.67
C GLU A 215 14.25 9.70 11.43
N ARG A 216 13.02 10.15 11.09
CA ARG A 216 12.33 11.31 11.68
C ARG A 216 11.47 10.99 12.90
N ASN A 217 11.56 9.78 13.45
CA ASN A 217 10.79 9.33 14.62
C ASN A 217 9.27 9.37 14.41
N PHE A 218 8.81 8.88 13.25
CA PHE A 218 7.41 8.60 12.93
C PHE A 218 6.45 9.80 13.09
N PRO A 219 6.69 10.91 12.36
CA PRO A 219 5.86 12.12 12.45
C PRO A 219 4.39 11.92 12.06
N HIS A 220 4.06 10.87 11.29
CA HIS A 220 2.72 10.63 10.77
C HIS A 220 1.91 9.57 11.54
N LEU A 221 2.26 9.27 12.79
CA LEU A 221 1.49 8.33 13.61
C LEU A 221 0.06 8.81 13.89
N PRO A 222 -0.88 7.89 14.15
CA PRO A 222 -2.20 8.23 14.64
C PRO A 222 -2.16 9.08 15.92
N LEU A 223 -3.19 9.89 16.12
CA LEU A 223 -3.28 10.80 17.27
C LEU A 223 -3.16 10.03 18.60
N GLY A 224 -2.32 10.55 19.49
CA GLY A 224 -2.06 9.95 20.81
C GLY A 224 -1.13 8.74 20.80
N CYS A 225 -0.64 8.30 19.64
CA CYS A 225 0.30 7.18 19.54
C CYS A 225 1.76 7.68 19.47
N SER A 226 2.69 6.89 19.99
CA SER A 226 4.12 7.17 19.88
C SER A 226 4.92 5.90 19.58
N ILE A 227 6.00 6.04 18.81
CA ILE A 227 7.01 5.00 18.63
C ILE A 227 8.37 5.58 18.97
N ILE A 228 9.03 4.99 19.96
CA ILE A 228 10.36 5.36 20.44
C ILE A 228 11.27 4.17 20.20
N LEU A 229 12.30 4.34 19.38
CA LEU A 229 13.29 3.32 19.10
C LEU A 229 14.62 3.69 19.77
N GLU A 230 15.18 2.77 20.55
CA GLU A 230 16.53 2.93 21.07
C GLU A 230 17.56 3.00 19.94
N LYS A 231 18.69 3.70 20.19
CA LYS A 231 19.69 3.99 19.16
C LYS A 231 20.18 2.74 18.40
N LYS A 232 20.44 1.64 19.11
CA LYS A 232 20.90 0.38 18.49
C LYS A 232 19.74 -0.30 17.75
N ALA A 233 18.56 -0.43 18.35
CA ALA A 233 17.37 -0.95 17.67
C ALA A 233 17.03 -0.19 16.38
N LYS A 234 17.00 1.15 16.43
CA LYS A 234 16.80 2.03 15.27
C LYS A 234 17.82 1.76 14.17
N SER A 235 19.09 1.57 14.54
CA SER A 235 20.16 1.30 13.56
C SER A 235 19.99 -0.07 12.89
N VAL A 236 19.62 -1.10 13.65
CA VAL A 236 19.34 -2.46 13.13
C VAL A 236 18.14 -2.42 12.18
N ILE A 237 17.05 -1.76 12.57
CA ILE A 237 15.84 -1.60 11.76
C ILE A 237 16.18 -0.87 10.45
N LEU A 238 16.88 0.25 10.51
CA LEU A 238 17.27 1.00 9.31
C LEU A 238 18.20 0.21 8.40
N ALA A 239 19.14 -0.56 8.94
CA ALA A 239 20.02 -1.41 8.16
C ALA A 239 19.24 -2.52 7.44
N ASN A 240 18.29 -3.16 8.14
CA ASN A 240 17.42 -4.18 7.57
C ASN A 240 16.53 -3.59 6.47
N ILE A 241 15.83 -2.48 6.74
CA ILE A 241 14.99 -1.79 5.74
C ILE A 241 15.84 -1.45 4.52
N LYS A 242 16.99 -0.78 4.69
CA LYS A 242 17.88 -0.45 3.55
C LYS A 242 18.30 -1.69 2.77
N ALA A 243 18.64 -2.78 3.45
CA ALA A 243 19.04 -4.02 2.79
C ALA A 243 17.88 -4.69 2.03
N ALA A 244 16.63 -4.56 2.52
CA ALA A 244 15.41 -5.04 1.88
C ALA A 244 14.96 -4.15 0.71
N THR A 245 14.97 -2.82 0.90
CA THR A 245 14.62 -1.82 -0.14
C THR A 245 15.65 -1.80 -1.27
N THR A 246 16.90 -2.18 -1.00
CA THR A 246 17.91 -2.44 -2.05
C THR A 246 17.70 -3.80 -2.71
N LEU A 247 16.45 -4.16 -3.01
CA LEU A 247 16.11 -5.40 -3.71
C LEU A 247 16.83 -5.39 -5.06
N ASN A 248 17.92 -6.13 -5.21
CA ASN A 248 18.61 -6.29 -6.47
C ASN A 248 18.06 -7.52 -7.21
N ARG A 249 18.31 -7.61 -8.52
CA ARG A 249 17.82 -8.72 -9.36
C ARG A 249 18.19 -10.08 -8.76
N LYS A 250 19.40 -10.23 -8.24
CA LYS A 250 19.89 -11.48 -7.63
C LYS A 250 19.07 -11.87 -6.40
N GLN A 251 18.68 -10.93 -5.55
CA GLN A 251 17.82 -11.20 -4.39
C GLN A 251 16.41 -11.65 -4.80
N VAL A 252 15.83 -11.09 -5.86
CA VAL A 252 14.54 -11.56 -6.41
C VAL A 252 14.65 -13.00 -6.88
N ILE A 253 15.72 -13.32 -7.62
CA ILE A 253 15.99 -14.68 -8.11
C ILE A 253 16.15 -15.65 -6.94
N ILE A 254 16.90 -15.29 -5.90
CA ILE A 254 17.06 -16.12 -4.69
C ILE A 254 15.70 -16.34 -3.99
N LYS A 255 14.88 -15.29 -3.85
CA LYS A 255 13.52 -15.42 -3.28
C LYS A 255 12.66 -16.37 -4.12
N LEU A 256 12.74 -16.31 -5.45
CA LEU A 256 12.04 -17.20 -6.37
C LEU A 256 12.50 -18.66 -6.22
N GLN A 257 13.81 -18.90 -6.18
CA GLN A 257 14.39 -20.23 -5.99
C GLN A 257 13.96 -20.85 -4.65
N ASN A 258 13.94 -20.04 -3.59
CA ASN A 258 13.58 -20.49 -2.25
C ASN A 258 12.07 -20.54 -2.00
N PHE A 259 11.23 -20.12 -2.95
CA PHE A 259 9.78 -20.02 -2.73
C PHE A 259 9.13 -21.38 -2.40
N ARG A 260 9.56 -22.49 -3.04
CA ARG A 260 9.09 -23.86 -2.70
C ARG A 260 9.55 -24.35 -1.33
N HIS A 261 10.69 -23.85 -0.87
CA HIS A 261 11.23 -24.20 0.44
C HIS A 261 10.60 -23.38 1.56
N ASN A 262 9.98 -22.25 1.21
CA ASN A 262 9.40 -21.31 2.16
C ASN A 262 7.87 -21.37 2.19
N THR A 263 7.21 -21.96 1.19
CA THR A 263 5.76 -21.99 1.07
C THR A 263 5.28 -23.27 0.39
N THR A 264 4.04 -23.65 0.67
CA THR A 264 3.33 -24.73 -0.06
C THR A 264 2.46 -24.21 -1.21
N LEU A 265 2.51 -22.91 -1.49
CA LEU A 265 1.68 -22.28 -2.52
C LEU A 265 2.23 -22.56 -3.92
N GLU A 266 1.35 -22.55 -4.91
CA GLU A 266 1.78 -22.61 -6.32
C GLU A 266 2.55 -21.35 -6.71
N HIS A 267 3.48 -21.48 -7.65
CA HIS A 267 4.29 -20.38 -8.17
C HIS A 267 3.52 -19.51 -9.15
N THR A 268 2.61 -18.71 -8.63
CA THR A 268 1.94 -17.64 -9.37
C THR A 268 2.48 -16.28 -8.95
N LEU A 269 2.31 -15.27 -9.80
CA LEU A 269 2.67 -13.89 -9.46
C LEU A 269 1.98 -13.44 -8.15
N GLU A 270 0.69 -13.71 -8.03
CA GLU A 270 -0.13 -13.39 -6.86
C GLU A 270 0.44 -14.02 -5.58
N ASN A 271 0.68 -15.34 -5.61
CA ASN A 271 1.20 -16.05 -4.44
C ASN A 271 2.62 -15.60 -4.07
N PHE A 272 3.43 -15.25 -5.06
CA PHE A 272 4.77 -14.71 -4.83
C PHE A 272 4.71 -13.36 -4.12
N ILE A 273 3.89 -12.43 -4.60
CA ILE A 273 3.71 -11.12 -3.96
C ILE A 273 3.15 -11.31 -2.55
N TYR A 274 2.11 -12.14 -2.40
CA TYR A 274 1.49 -12.42 -1.11
C TYR A 274 2.47 -12.99 -0.08
N ALA A 275 3.27 -13.99 -0.45
CA ALA A 275 4.17 -14.64 0.49
C ALA A 275 5.45 -13.84 0.78
N THR A 276 5.91 -13.02 -0.16
CA THR A 276 7.18 -12.30 -0.02
C THR A 276 7.03 -10.84 0.40
N GLY A 277 5.83 -10.27 0.28
CA GLY A 277 5.56 -8.84 0.48
C GLY A 277 6.20 -7.94 -0.58
N VAL A 278 6.78 -8.49 -1.65
CA VAL A 278 7.44 -7.68 -2.68
C VAL A 278 6.39 -7.10 -3.62
N GLU A 279 6.26 -5.77 -3.61
CA GLU A 279 5.37 -5.04 -4.51
C GLU A 279 5.66 -5.30 -6.00
N LEU A 280 4.60 -5.38 -6.81
CA LEU A 280 4.68 -5.65 -8.25
C LEU A 280 5.61 -4.66 -8.98
N SER A 281 5.52 -3.38 -8.63
CA SER A 281 6.36 -2.32 -9.19
C SER A 281 7.85 -2.56 -8.95
N MET A 282 8.21 -3.13 -7.80
CA MET A 282 9.59 -3.46 -7.46
C MET A 282 10.11 -4.65 -8.26
N ILE A 283 9.25 -5.65 -8.55
CA ILE A 283 9.58 -6.75 -9.45
C ILE A 283 9.96 -6.18 -10.83
N TYR A 284 9.10 -5.34 -11.41
CA TYR A 284 9.30 -4.76 -12.75
C TYR A 284 10.48 -3.80 -12.86
N LYS A 285 10.99 -3.26 -11.75
CA LYS A 285 12.27 -2.54 -11.72
C LYS A 285 13.48 -3.45 -11.92
N LYS A 286 13.37 -4.74 -11.62
CA LYS A 286 14.48 -5.71 -11.67
C LYS A 286 14.40 -6.66 -12.86
N GLY A 287 13.22 -6.84 -13.45
CA GLY A 287 12.98 -7.63 -14.66
C GLY A 287 11.50 -7.89 -14.87
N SER A 288 11.15 -8.51 -16.00
CA SER A 288 9.79 -9.06 -16.18
C SER A 288 9.59 -10.27 -15.26
N TRP A 289 8.34 -10.56 -14.90
CA TRP A 289 8.01 -11.68 -14.02
C TRP A 289 8.51 -13.02 -14.58
N LYS A 290 8.17 -13.35 -15.83
CA LYS A 290 8.57 -14.59 -16.48
C LYS A 290 10.07 -14.64 -16.71
N ARG A 291 10.70 -13.53 -17.08
CA ARG A 291 12.16 -13.48 -17.23
C ARG A 291 12.88 -13.75 -15.91
N LEU A 292 12.38 -13.24 -14.79
CA LEU A 292 12.92 -13.54 -13.46
C LEU A 292 12.69 -15.00 -13.06
N CYS A 293 11.53 -15.58 -13.40
CA CYS A 293 11.26 -17.01 -13.21
C CYS A 293 12.20 -17.90 -14.04
N ALA A 294 12.50 -17.52 -15.29
CA ALA A 294 13.44 -18.24 -16.15
C ALA A 294 14.87 -18.18 -15.58
N ASP A 295 15.33 -17.00 -15.18
CA ASP A 295 16.64 -16.82 -14.51
C ASP A 295 16.75 -17.61 -13.19
N ALA A 296 15.63 -17.81 -12.50
CA ALA A 296 15.56 -18.64 -11.30
C ALA A 296 15.52 -20.15 -11.59
N GLY A 297 15.41 -20.57 -12.85
CA GLY A 297 15.28 -21.96 -13.26
C GLY A 297 13.89 -22.56 -12.97
N LEU A 298 12.87 -21.72 -12.77
CA LEU A 298 11.50 -22.16 -12.49
C LEU A 298 10.70 -22.46 -13.77
N ILE A 299 11.08 -21.82 -14.87
CA ILE A 299 10.55 -22.08 -16.22
C ILE A 299 11.72 -22.19 -17.20
N GLU A 300 11.46 -22.72 -18.39
CA GLU A 300 12.47 -22.78 -19.46
C GLU A 300 12.92 -21.38 -19.89
N THR A 301 14.18 -21.26 -20.27
CA THR A 301 14.69 -20.01 -20.85
C THR A 301 14.03 -19.76 -22.20
N PHE A 302 13.48 -18.57 -22.38
CA PHE A 302 12.81 -18.16 -23.61
C PHE A 302 13.50 -16.96 -24.26
N ASN A 303 13.25 -16.77 -25.55
CA ASN A 303 13.65 -15.58 -26.30
C ASN A 303 12.51 -15.19 -27.23
N GLU A 304 11.89 -14.05 -26.96
CA GLU A 304 10.70 -13.58 -27.67
C GLU A 304 10.97 -12.19 -28.28
N PRO A 305 10.64 -11.96 -29.55
CA PRO A 305 11.09 -10.79 -30.31
C PRO A 305 10.64 -9.45 -29.74
N LEU A 306 9.48 -9.41 -29.08
CA LEU A 306 8.87 -8.20 -28.52
C LEU A 306 8.91 -8.15 -27.00
N GLU A 307 9.72 -8.96 -26.33
CA GLU A 307 9.80 -8.98 -24.86
C GLU A 307 9.98 -7.57 -24.25
N ASN A 308 10.98 -6.83 -24.71
CA ASN A 308 11.26 -5.48 -24.20
C ASN A 308 10.10 -4.51 -24.41
N LEU A 309 9.37 -4.67 -25.52
CA LEU A 309 8.19 -3.86 -25.81
C LEU A 309 7.07 -4.21 -24.83
N VAL A 310 6.78 -5.51 -24.64
CA VAL A 310 5.73 -5.97 -23.73
C VAL A 310 6.00 -5.55 -22.29
N VAL A 311 7.26 -5.67 -21.83
CA VAL A 311 7.65 -5.24 -20.48
C VAL A 311 7.42 -3.74 -20.28
N LYS A 312 7.73 -2.90 -21.28
CA LYS A 312 7.44 -1.46 -21.22
C LYS A 312 5.94 -1.19 -21.16
N GLY A 313 5.15 -1.92 -21.96
CA GLY A 313 3.70 -1.83 -21.95
C GLY A 313 3.09 -2.19 -20.59
N ILE A 314 3.51 -3.31 -20.01
CA ILE A 314 3.05 -3.73 -18.67
C ILE A 314 3.34 -2.62 -17.65
N LYS A 315 4.54 -2.02 -17.66
CA LYS A 315 4.88 -0.90 -16.76
C LYS A 315 3.98 0.32 -16.93
N LYS A 316 3.54 0.63 -18.15
CA LYS A 316 2.57 1.71 -18.39
C LYS A 316 1.16 1.32 -17.92
N ILE A 317 0.73 0.10 -18.18
CA ILE A 317 -0.57 -0.44 -17.75
C ILE A 317 -0.70 -0.41 -16.22
N MET A 318 0.38 -0.72 -15.49
CA MET A 318 0.44 -0.65 -14.01
C MET A 318 0.17 0.75 -13.43
N GLN A 319 0.20 1.82 -14.25
CA GLN A 319 -0.15 3.17 -13.83
C GLN A 319 -1.67 3.43 -13.85
N SER A 320 -2.45 2.48 -14.35
CA SER A 320 -3.91 2.51 -14.43
C SER A 320 -4.52 1.43 -13.54
N ASN A 321 -5.82 1.55 -13.25
CA ASN A 321 -6.54 0.56 -12.44
C ASN A 321 -8.02 0.44 -12.85
N SER A 322 -8.28 0.40 -14.16
CA SER A 322 -9.65 0.37 -14.69
C SER A 322 -10.12 -1.05 -14.97
N ILE A 323 -11.21 -1.47 -14.32
CA ILE A 323 -11.83 -2.81 -14.47
C ILE A 323 -12.30 -3.02 -15.91
N SER A 324 -13.07 -2.07 -16.45
CA SER A 324 -13.59 -2.10 -17.82
C SER A 324 -12.48 -2.20 -18.86
N TYR A 325 -11.44 -1.36 -18.73
CA TYR A 325 -10.29 -1.40 -19.62
C TYR A 325 -9.53 -2.73 -19.51
N PHE A 326 -9.22 -3.19 -18.29
CA PHE A 326 -8.49 -4.45 -18.10
C PHE A 326 -9.28 -5.67 -18.57
N ASN A 327 -10.59 -5.69 -18.40
CA ASN A 327 -11.45 -6.74 -18.94
C ASN A 327 -11.46 -6.74 -20.48
N PHE A 328 -11.51 -5.56 -21.10
CA PHE A 328 -11.36 -5.43 -22.56
C PHE A 328 -10.01 -6.01 -23.03
N LEU A 329 -8.91 -5.71 -22.34
CA LEU A 329 -7.60 -6.26 -22.67
C LEU A 329 -7.53 -7.79 -22.48
N LEU A 330 -8.11 -8.31 -21.40
CA LEU A 330 -8.18 -9.75 -21.16
C LEU A 330 -8.99 -10.48 -22.23
N ASP A 331 -10.13 -9.91 -22.63
CA ASP A 331 -10.95 -10.46 -23.72
C ASP A 331 -10.16 -10.49 -25.05
N LEU A 332 -9.46 -9.40 -25.38
CA LEU A 332 -8.60 -9.33 -26.56
C LEU A 332 -7.49 -10.40 -26.54
N ILE A 333 -6.83 -10.59 -25.39
CA ILE A 333 -5.79 -11.60 -25.21
C ILE A 333 -6.38 -13.01 -25.32
N ASN A 334 -7.52 -13.28 -24.68
CA ASN A 334 -8.17 -14.60 -24.70
C ASN A 334 -8.66 -14.99 -26.10
N LYS A 335 -9.05 -14.01 -26.92
CA LYS A 335 -9.40 -14.19 -28.34
C LYS A 335 -8.17 -14.27 -29.25
N GLY A 336 -6.95 -14.19 -28.71
CA GLY A 336 -5.72 -14.23 -29.49
C GLY A 336 -5.58 -13.03 -30.43
N PHE A 337 -5.94 -11.83 -29.96
CA PHE A 337 -5.92 -10.58 -30.74
C PHE A 337 -6.68 -10.69 -32.07
N VAL A 338 -7.82 -11.37 -32.07
CA VAL A 338 -8.76 -11.33 -33.19
C VAL A 338 -9.64 -10.10 -33.02
N PHE A 339 -9.59 -9.20 -34.00
CA PHE A 339 -10.32 -7.94 -34.00
C PHE A 339 -11.67 -8.12 -34.69
N ASN A 340 -12.74 -7.81 -33.96
CA ASN A 340 -14.10 -7.77 -34.50
C ASN A 340 -14.48 -6.33 -34.85
N ASN A 341 -15.69 -6.12 -35.38
CA ASN A 341 -16.25 -4.78 -35.55
C ASN A 341 -16.48 -4.14 -34.17
N PHE A 342 -15.43 -3.46 -33.67
CA PHE A 342 -15.46 -2.75 -32.41
C PHE A 342 -16.32 -1.50 -32.50
N GLU A 343 -17.09 -1.27 -31.43
CA GLU A 343 -17.76 0.01 -31.22
C GLU A 343 -16.73 1.13 -31.01
N GLU A 344 -17.15 2.40 -31.16
CA GLU A 344 -16.23 3.53 -31.02
C GLU A 344 -15.49 3.52 -29.68
N LYS A 345 -16.16 3.10 -28.59
CA LYS A 345 -15.54 2.98 -27.25
C LYS A 345 -14.39 1.96 -27.25
N GLU A 346 -14.62 0.79 -27.84
CA GLU A 346 -13.64 -0.30 -27.92
C GLU A 346 -12.48 0.06 -28.86
N GLN A 347 -12.73 0.78 -29.96
CA GLN A 347 -11.68 1.31 -30.84
C GLN A 347 -10.74 2.26 -30.08
N LEU A 348 -11.27 3.05 -29.16
CA LEU A 348 -10.46 3.93 -28.32
C LEU A 348 -9.69 3.18 -27.26
N MET A 349 -10.29 2.16 -26.64
CA MET A 349 -9.56 1.26 -25.74
C MET A 349 -8.45 0.52 -26.48
N LEU A 350 -8.66 0.14 -27.74
CA LEU A 350 -7.62 -0.44 -28.58
C LEU A 350 -6.48 0.56 -28.86
N LEU A 351 -6.82 1.83 -29.10
CA LEU A 351 -5.82 2.88 -29.30
C LEU A 351 -5.08 3.21 -27.98
N MET A 352 -5.76 3.19 -26.84
CA MET A 352 -5.12 3.27 -25.52
C MET A 352 -4.11 2.14 -25.34
N PHE A 353 -4.49 0.91 -25.69
CA PHE A 353 -3.61 -0.26 -25.62
C PHE A 353 -2.39 -0.11 -26.53
N TYR A 354 -2.56 0.42 -27.74
CA TYR A 354 -1.43 0.76 -28.60
C TYR A 354 -0.47 1.74 -27.92
N TYR A 355 -0.96 2.83 -27.34
CA TYR A 355 -0.12 3.82 -26.65
C TYR A 355 0.53 3.31 -25.35
N ASP A 356 0.01 2.23 -24.77
CA ASP A 356 0.66 1.56 -23.65
C ASP A 356 2.00 0.94 -24.09
N PHE A 357 2.10 0.33 -25.27
CA PHE A 357 3.36 -0.26 -25.78
C PHE A 357 4.19 0.70 -26.63
N PHE A 358 3.53 1.45 -27.51
CA PHE A 358 4.17 2.25 -28.54
C PHE A 358 4.14 3.74 -28.13
N PRO A 359 5.30 4.34 -27.83
CA PRO A 359 5.36 5.76 -27.53
C PRO A 359 5.05 6.60 -28.77
N SER A 360 4.66 7.85 -28.52
CA SER A 360 4.30 8.89 -29.49
C SER A 360 5.31 9.15 -30.62
N ASP A 361 6.53 8.62 -30.56
CA ASP A 361 7.55 8.88 -31.57
C ASP A 361 7.62 7.81 -32.68
N ASN A 362 6.79 6.75 -32.60
CA ASN A 362 6.87 5.62 -33.51
C ASN A 362 6.03 5.84 -34.79
N LYS A 363 6.69 6.26 -35.88
CA LYS A 363 6.07 6.55 -37.19
C LYS A 363 5.83 5.27 -38.01
N ASN A 364 4.94 4.39 -37.55
CA ASN A 364 4.47 3.26 -38.38
C ASN A 364 3.26 3.66 -39.24
N LEU A 365 3.45 4.69 -40.09
CA LEU A 365 2.42 5.37 -40.89
C LEU A 365 1.80 4.51 -42.02
N SER A 366 2.19 3.24 -42.16
CA SER A 366 1.75 2.36 -43.27
C SER A 366 1.00 1.12 -42.83
N MET A 367 0.73 0.94 -41.54
CA MET A 367 0.02 -0.22 -40.98
C MET A 367 -1.26 0.22 -40.29
N THR A 368 -2.26 -0.65 -40.17
CA THR A 368 -3.43 -0.36 -39.32
C THR A 368 -3.08 -0.53 -37.84
N LEU A 369 -3.93 -0.02 -36.97
CA LEU A 369 -3.82 -0.16 -35.51
C LEU A 369 -3.74 -1.63 -35.10
N GLU A 370 -4.62 -2.46 -35.64
CA GLU A 370 -4.69 -3.91 -35.43
C GLU A 370 -3.38 -4.58 -35.86
N ALA A 371 -2.86 -4.21 -37.03
CA ALA A 371 -1.65 -4.80 -37.58
C ALA A 371 -0.40 -4.51 -36.73
N CYS A 372 -0.42 -3.45 -35.91
CA CYS A 372 0.62 -3.15 -34.93
C CYS A 372 0.51 -4.02 -33.66
N ILE A 373 -0.66 -4.58 -33.37
CA ILE A 373 -0.96 -5.36 -32.16
C ILE A 373 -0.88 -6.87 -32.42
N ILE A 374 -1.28 -7.35 -33.61
CA ILE A 374 -1.19 -8.78 -34.01
C ILE A 374 0.18 -9.42 -33.67
N PRO A 375 1.34 -8.77 -33.92
CA PRO A 375 2.64 -9.36 -33.63
C PRO A 375 2.87 -9.73 -32.16
N LEU A 376 2.08 -9.21 -31.21
CA LEU A 376 2.15 -9.62 -29.81
C LEU A 376 1.92 -11.13 -29.63
N ASN A 377 1.08 -11.77 -30.47
CA ASN A 377 0.85 -13.23 -30.46
C ASN A 377 2.11 -14.06 -30.68
N GLN A 378 3.16 -13.50 -31.26
CA GLN A 378 4.44 -14.19 -31.47
C GLN A 378 5.25 -14.32 -30.17
N ASN A 379 4.72 -13.86 -29.03
CA ASN A 379 5.37 -13.79 -27.73
C ASN A 379 4.49 -14.48 -26.67
N PRO A 380 4.23 -15.80 -26.78
CA PRO A 380 3.28 -16.50 -25.92
C PRO A 380 3.61 -16.42 -24.42
N VAL A 381 4.88 -16.42 -24.03
CA VAL A 381 5.32 -16.28 -22.63
C VAL A 381 4.97 -14.88 -22.12
N MET A 382 5.27 -13.85 -22.90
CA MET A 382 4.98 -12.46 -22.51
C MET A 382 3.50 -12.10 -22.56
N VAL A 383 2.72 -12.68 -23.48
CA VAL A 383 1.25 -12.55 -23.50
C VAL A 383 0.63 -13.24 -22.27
N SER A 384 1.16 -14.40 -21.88
CA SER A 384 0.78 -15.07 -20.63
C SER A 384 1.13 -14.23 -19.40
N GLU A 385 2.31 -13.61 -19.37
CA GLU A 385 2.70 -12.66 -18.32
C GLU A 385 1.74 -11.47 -18.23
N LEU A 386 1.39 -10.84 -19.36
CA LEU A 386 0.44 -9.73 -19.41
C LEU A 386 -0.92 -10.14 -18.85
N LYS A 387 -1.41 -11.34 -19.19
CA LYS A 387 -2.66 -11.89 -18.64
C LYS A 387 -2.60 -12.08 -17.13
N GLU A 388 -1.50 -12.65 -16.60
CA GLU A 388 -1.30 -12.81 -15.15
C GLU A 388 -1.30 -11.45 -14.43
N VAL A 389 -0.60 -10.46 -14.98
CA VAL A 389 -0.53 -9.12 -14.40
C VAL A 389 -1.89 -8.44 -14.43
N LEU A 390 -2.62 -8.46 -15.54
CA LEU A 390 -3.97 -7.88 -15.64
C LEU A 390 -4.92 -8.52 -14.64
N THR A 391 -4.88 -9.85 -14.51
CA THR A 391 -5.71 -10.58 -13.54
C THR A 391 -5.40 -10.13 -12.11
N TYR A 392 -4.11 -10.05 -11.75
CA TYR A 392 -3.68 -9.55 -10.45
C TYR A 392 -4.13 -8.10 -10.22
N LEU A 393 -3.93 -7.20 -11.20
CA LEU A 393 -4.33 -5.80 -11.09
C LEU A 393 -5.84 -5.64 -10.89
N ILE A 394 -6.67 -6.43 -11.57
CA ILE A 394 -8.13 -6.42 -11.38
C ILE A 394 -8.50 -6.80 -9.94
N GLN A 395 -7.87 -7.85 -9.38
CA GLN A 395 -8.12 -8.28 -8.00
C GLN A 395 -7.74 -7.22 -6.96
N GLN A 396 -6.80 -6.31 -7.29
CA GLN A 396 -6.41 -5.22 -6.38
C GLN A 396 -7.39 -4.03 -6.41
N ILE A 397 -8.35 -3.98 -7.32
CA ILE A 397 -9.30 -2.88 -7.42
C ILE A 397 -10.35 -2.99 -6.31
N LYS A 398 -10.35 -2.00 -5.41
CA LYS A 398 -11.24 -1.93 -4.22
C LYS A 398 -12.28 -0.81 -4.32
N PHE A 399 -12.61 -0.35 -5.53
CA PHE A 399 -13.59 0.70 -5.76
C PHE A 399 -14.50 0.33 -6.93
N VAL A 400 -15.65 1.02 -7.01
CA VAL A 400 -16.62 0.84 -8.10
C VAL A 400 -16.35 1.88 -9.18
N GLU A 401 -16.13 1.39 -10.40
CA GLU A 401 -16.12 2.22 -11.61
C GLU A 401 -17.53 2.74 -11.90
N LYS A 402 -17.65 4.00 -12.31
CA LYS A 402 -18.94 4.57 -12.72
C LYS A 402 -18.91 5.05 -14.18
N PRO A 403 -19.94 4.72 -14.97
CA PRO A 403 -20.10 5.27 -16.31
C PRO A 403 -20.28 6.78 -16.27
N ILE A 404 -19.70 7.44 -17.26
CA ILE A 404 -19.90 8.86 -17.50
C ILE A 404 -20.86 9.09 -18.67
N THR A 405 -21.72 10.08 -18.55
CA THR A 405 -22.62 10.51 -19.64
C THR A 405 -22.06 11.73 -20.34
N LEU A 406 -21.65 11.56 -21.60
CA LEU A 406 -21.14 12.62 -22.48
C LEU A 406 -21.86 12.54 -23.84
N PRO A 407 -21.95 13.64 -24.61
CA PRO A 407 -22.58 13.63 -25.95
C PRO A 407 -21.72 12.94 -27.03
N PHE A 408 -20.63 12.28 -26.63
CA PHE A 408 -19.70 11.55 -27.48
C PHE A 408 -19.20 10.30 -26.75
N SER A 409 -18.71 9.30 -27.51
CA SER A 409 -18.16 8.08 -26.93
C SER A 409 -16.89 8.36 -26.13
N PHE A 410 -16.81 7.83 -24.91
CA PHE A 410 -15.67 8.03 -24.01
C PHE A 410 -15.27 6.72 -23.32
N PRO A 411 -13.97 6.33 -23.36
CA PRO A 411 -13.53 5.02 -22.88
C PRO A 411 -13.20 4.98 -21.38
N LEU A 412 -13.16 6.13 -20.69
CA LEU A 412 -12.75 6.21 -19.29
C LEU A 412 -13.96 6.19 -18.36
N GLU A 413 -13.84 5.43 -17.29
CA GLU A 413 -14.81 5.32 -16.21
C GLU A 413 -14.39 6.22 -15.03
N VAL A 414 -15.38 6.82 -14.38
CA VAL A 414 -15.15 7.68 -13.21
C VAL A 414 -14.64 6.82 -12.04
N HIS A 415 -13.74 7.41 -11.24
CA HIS A 415 -12.96 6.84 -10.12
C HIS A 415 -11.76 5.97 -10.51
N SER A 416 -11.63 5.60 -11.77
CA SER A 416 -10.48 4.86 -12.26
C SER A 416 -9.29 5.76 -12.55
N ARG A 417 -8.10 5.19 -12.40
CA ARG A 417 -6.81 5.80 -12.69
C ARG A 417 -6.39 5.44 -14.10
N TYR A 418 -5.88 6.44 -14.81
CA TYR A 418 -5.37 6.30 -16.17
C TYR A 418 -4.04 7.03 -16.32
N ASN A 419 -3.16 6.51 -17.16
CA ASN A 419 -1.94 7.24 -17.51
C ASN A 419 -2.28 8.40 -18.47
N ARG A 420 -1.34 9.33 -18.64
CA ARG A 420 -1.59 10.54 -19.45
C ARG A 420 -1.88 10.21 -20.92
N ASP A 421 -1.19 9.24 -21.51
CA ASP A 421 -1.40 8.86 -22.91
C ASP A 421 -2.82 8.33 -23.13
N GLN A 422 -3.30 7.47 -22.22
CA GLN A 422 -4.67 6.96 -22.23
C GLN A 422 -5.72 8.09 -22.17
N ILE A 423 -5.48 9.10 -21.32
CA ILE A 423 -6.37 10.26 -21.20
C ILE A 423 -6.37 11.10 -22.48
N LEU A 424 -5.20 11.30 -23.10
CA LEU A 424 -5.10 12.04 -24.37
C LEU A 424 -5.76 11.29 -25.54
N VAL A 425 -5.75 9.95 -25.54
CA VAL A 425 -6.53 9.14 -26.49
C VAL A 425 -8.04 9.32 -26.25
N ALA A 426 -8.49 9.27 -25.00
CA ALA A 426 -9.89 9.48 -24.65
C ALA A 426 -10.40 10.86 -25.09
N LEU A 427 -9.56 11.90 -25.03
CA LEU A 427 -9.84 13.25 -25.54
C LEU A 427 -9.63 13.41 -27.06
N ARG A 428 -9.30 12.34 -27.81
CA ARG A 428 -8.98 12.34 -29.25
C ARG A 428 -7.81 13.26 -29.64
N LEU A 429 -6.93 13.55 -28.69
CA LEU A 429 -5.73 14.35 -28.91
C LEU A 429 -4.56 13.47 -29.37
N HIS A 430 -4.46 12.27 -28.81
CA HIS A 430 -3.65 11.20 -29.37
C HIS A 430 -4.47 10.43 -30.39
N GLN A 431 -4.04 10.50 -31.65
CA GLN A 431 -4.59 9.72 -32.76
C GLN A 431 -3.53 8.72 -33.21
N PHE A 432 -3.92 7.69 -33.95
CA PHE A 432 -2.97 6.68 -34.42
C PHE A 432 -1.92 7.28 -35.37
N GLU A 433 -2.34 8.19 -36.25
CA GLU A 433 -1.49 8.84 -37.24
C GLU A 433 -0.64 9.97 -36.63
N LYS A 434 -1.13 10.58 -35.54
CA LYS A 434 -0.52 11.76 -34.95
C LYS A 434 -0.74 11.82 -33.43
N PRO A 435 0.33 11.73 -32.63
CA PRO A 435 0.26 12.02 -31.21
C PRO A 435 0.19 13.51 -30.94
N SER A 436 -0.43 13.85 -29.81
CA SER A 436 -0.42 15.19 -29.24
C SER A 436 0.95 15.55 -28.67
N SER A 437 1.37 16.80 -28.87
CA SER A 437 2.50 17.40 -28.15
C SER A 437 2.12 18.00 -26.79
N ASN A 438 0.86 17.82 -26.34
CA ASN A 438 0.36 18.46 -25.13
C ASN A 438 1.09 17.96 -23.87
N ARG A 439 1.89 18.85 -23.28
CA ARG A 439 2.58 18.66 -21.99
C ARG A 439 2.05 19.58 -20.88
N GLU A 440 0.99 20.33 -21.13
CA GLU A 440 0.45 21.31 -20.20
C GLU A 440 -0.50 20.68 -19.17
N GLY A 441 -0.80 21.44 -18.11
CA GLY A 441 -1.78 21.05 -17.09
C GLY A 441 -3.23 21.00 -17.58
N VAL A 442 -3.50 21.38 -18.83
CA VAL A 442 -4.83 21.25 -19.46
C VAL A 442 -4.72 20.72 -20.89
N ALA A 443 -5.74 19.99 -21.32
CA ALA A 443 -5.82 19.45 -22.67
C ALA A 443 -7.23 19.62 -23.25
N TRP A 444 -7.37 20.52 -24.22
CA TRP A 444 -8.64 20.86 -24.85
C TRP A 444 -8.75 20.28 -26.26
N ASN A 445 -9.87 19.61 -26.54
CA ASN A 445 -10.27 19.23 -27.89
C ASN A 445 -11.45 20.09 -28.35
N PRO A 446 -11.28 20.95 -29.38
CA PRO A 446 -12.34 21.83 -29.86
C PRO A 446 -13.50 21.08 -30.52
N THR A 447 -13.24 19.96 -31.20
CA THR A 447 -14.27 19.16 -31.90
C THR A 447 -15.24 18.52 -30.92
N LEU A 448 -14.72 17.97 -29.81
CA LEU A 448 -15.55 17.42 -28.73
C LEU A 448 -16.08 18.50 -27.77
N ASN A 449 -15.58 19.73 -27.90
CA ASN A 449 -15.73 20.80 -26.94
C ASN A 449 -15.45 20.36 -25.49
N ALA A 450 -14.41 19.53 -25.31
CA ALA A 450 -14.07 18.90 -24.05
C ALA A 450 -12.65 19.28 -23.62
N GLU A 451 -12.46 19.62 -22.35
CA GLU A 451 -11.16 19.97 -21.77
C GLU A 451 -10.88 19.15 -20.51
N GLY A 452 -9.75 18.43 -20.53
CA GLY A 452 -9.22 17.73 -19.36
C GLY A 452 -8.33 18.65 -18.52
N LEU A 453 -8.60 18.75 -17.22
CA LEU A 453 -7.77 19.44 -16.23
C LEU A 453 -6.92 18.40 -15.49
N PHE A 454 -5.59 18.53 -15.54
CA PHE A 454 -4.65 17.64 -14.87
C PHE A 454 -4.12 18.30 -13.61
N ILE A 455 -4.39 17.69 -12.46
CA ILE A 455 -4.15 18.29 -11.15
C ILE A 455 -3.25 17.36 -10.32
N THR A 456 -2.17 17.91 -9.75
CA THR A 456 -1.33 17.24 -8.76
C THR A 456 -1.52 17.90 -7.41
N LEU A 457 -2.03 17.15 -6.42
CA LEU A 457 -2.40 17.69 -5.10
C LEU A 457 -1.18 18.09 -4.25
N LYS A 458 -0.18 17.22 -4.14
CA LYS A 458 1.06 17.48 -3.42
C LYS A 458 2.14 17.94 -4.39
N LYS A 459 2.39 19.25 -4.44
CA LYS A 459 3.59 19.82 -5.09
C LYS A 459 4.77 19.59 -4.14
N SER A 460 5.87 19.00 -4.62
CA SER A 460 6.97 18.53 -3.76
C SER A 460 7.62 19.67 -2.93
N GLU A 461 7.99 19.41 -1.68
CA GLU A 461 8.69 20.38 -0.78
C GLU A 461 10.02 20.90 -1.35
N LYS A 462 10.61 20.21 -2.34
CA LYS A 462 11.87 20.61 -2.97
C LYS A 462 11.72 21.73 -4.01
N GLU A 463 10.50 22.14 -4.36
CA GLU A 463 10.28 23.08 -5.45
C GLU A 463 9.71 24.46 -5.06
N TYR A 464 9.22 24.72 -3.83
CA TYR A 464 8.67 26.05 -3.47
C TYR A 464 8.81 26.46 -2.00
N SER A 465 8.80 27.79 -1.79
CA SER A 465 8.86 28.51 -0.51
C SER A 465 7.58 28.31 0.33
N PRO A 466 7.63 28.34 1.69
CA PRO A 466 6.48 28.17 2.60
C PRO A 466 5.36 29.22 2.51
N SER A 467 5.42 30.15 1.54
CA SER A 467 4.52 31.31 1.43
C SER A 467 3.50 31.21 0.28
N THR A 468 3.46 30.09 -0.45
CA THR A 468 2.53 29.83 -1.57
C THR A 468 1.92 28.44 -1.41
N LEU A 469 1.09 28.26 -0.38
CA LEU A 469 0.48 26.99 -0.05
C LEU A 469 -0.97 26.94 -0.58
N TYR A 470 -1.19 25.97 -1.48
CA TYR A 470 -2.47 25.38 -1.93
C TYR A 470 -3.30 26.11 -2.99
N ASP A 471 -2.95 25.89 -4.27
CA ASP A 471 -3.76 26.38 -5.40
C ASP A 471 -4.91 25.44 -5.78
N ASP A 472 -4.77 24.13 -5.56
CA ASP A 472 -5.75 23.11 -5.98
C ASP A 472 -6.11 22.18 -4.81
N TYR A 473 -7.38 22.11 -4.44
CA TYR A 473 -7.84 21.29 -3.31
C TYR A 473 -9.31 20.92 -3.44
N ALA A 474 -9.72 19.81 -2.84
CA ALA A 474 -11.14 19.51 -2.68
C ALA A 474 -11.72 20.36 -1.54
N VAL A 475 -12.87 20.99 -1.78
CA VAL A 475 -13.61 21.76 -0.76
C VAL A 475 -14.50 20.82 0.06
N ASN A 476 -15.16 19.88 -0.61
CA ASN A 476 -15.89 18.75 -0.02
C ASN A 476 -15.94 17.61 -1.05
N GLU A 477 -16.70 16.54 -0.77
CA GLU A 477 -16.80 15.37 -1.65
C GLU A 477 -17.30 15.67 -3.09
N THR A 478 -18.01 16.77 -3.32
CA THR A 478 -18.54 17.14 -4.66
C THR A 478 -18.03 18.48 -5.19
N MET A 479 -17.25 19.24 -4.41
CA MET A 479 -16.74 20.54 -4.81
C MET A 479 -15.22 20.53 -4.87
N PHE A 480 -14.67 20.99 -5.99
CA PHE A 480 -13.23 21.04 -6.23
C PHE A 480 -12.77 22.45 -6.58
N HIS A 481 -11.76 22.94 -5.87
CA HIS A 481 -11.08 24.20 -6.17
C HIS A 481 -9.92 23.95 -7.12
N TRP A 482 -9.91 24.68 -8.24
CA TRP A 482 -8.84 24.62 -9.23
C TRP A 482 -8.33 26.02 -9.56
N GLN A 483 -7.02 26.16 -9.68
CA GLN A 483 -6.37 27.36 -10.14
C GLN A 483 -5.88 27.20 -11.58
N SER A 484 -6.23 28.17 -12.42
CA SER A 484 -5.79 28.24 -13.81
C SER A 484 -4.29 28.50 -13.96
N GLN A 485 -3.73 28.36 -15.17
CA GLN A 485 -2.34 28.75 -15.42
C GLN A 485 -2.14 30.26 -15.15
N ASN A 486 -0.99 30.64 -14.59
CA ASN A 486 -0.65 32.00 -14.11
C ASN A 486 -1.08 33.17 -15.02
N ALA A 487 -1.07 32.98 -16.35
CA ALA A 487 -1.43 34.03 -17.32
C ALA A 487 -2.93 34.12 -17.66
N THR A 488 -3.74 33.17 -17.20
CA THR A 488 -5.17 33.06 -17.56
C THR A 488 -5.97 34.09 -16.78
N SER A 489 -6.54 35.07 -17.48
CA SER A 489 -7.42 36.12 -16.94
C SER A 489 -8.89 35.84 -17.19
N SER A 490 -9.75 36.27 -16.26
CA SER A 490 -11.22 36.26 -16.36
C SER A 490 -11.72 36.94 -17.63
N ASN A 491 -10.99 37.95 -18.11
CA ASN A 491 -11.30 38.67 -19.34
C ASN A 491 -10.67 38.04 -20.60
N SER A 492 -9.75 37.09 -20.45
CA SER A 492 -9.14 36.38 -21.57
C SER A 492 -10.14 35.42 -22.22
N PRO A 493 -10.00 35.07 -23.51
CA PRO A 493 -10.88 34.09 -24.16
C PRO A 493 -10.95 32.75 -23.42
N LYS A 494 -9.82 32.31 -22.85
CA LYS A 494 -9.74 31.07 -22.05
C LYS A 494 -10.50 31.19 -20.73
N GLY A 495 -10.30 32.27 -19.98
CA GLY A 495 -11.02 32.52 -18.72
C GLY A 495 -12.53 32.65 -18.92
N LYS A 496 -12.96 33.42 -19.93
CA LYS A 496 -14.37 33.50 -20.33
C LYS A 496 -14.95 32.14 -20.68
N SER A 497 -14.19 31.29 -21.39
CA SER A 497 -14.65 29.94 -21.72
C SER A 497 -14.90 29.04 -20.49
N TYR A 498 -14.29 29.34 -19.34
CA TYR A 498 -14.60 28.65 -18.07
C TYR A 498 -15.84 29.23 -17.40
N ILE A 499 -15.96 30.56 -17.32
CA ILE A 499 -17.11 31.24 -16.70
C ILE A 499 -18.40 30.94 -17.47
N GLU A 500 -18.33 30.98 -18.79
CA GLU A 500 -19.45 30.78 -19.71
C GLU A 500 -19.66 29.31 -20.08
N GLN A 501 -18.99 28.37 -19.38
CA GLN A 501 -18.96 26.93 -19.70
C GLN A 501 -20.33 26.35 -20.04
N LYS A 502 -21.36 26.62 -19.21
CA LYS A 502 -22.72 26.10 -19.40
C LYS A 502 -23.34 26.60 -20.70
N SER A 503 -23.18 27.89 -21.00
CA SER A 503 -23.73 28.49 -22.23
C SER A 503 -22.99 28.03 -23.49
N LEU A 504 -21.69 27.77 -23.37
CA LEU A 504 -20.85 27.25 -24.46
C LEU A 504 -20.94 25.73 -24.61
N ASN A 505 -21.74 25.05 -23.78
CA ASN A 505 -21.81 23.59 -23.69
C ASN A 505 -20.41 22.92 -23.63
N LYS A 506 -19.48 23.53 -22.87
CA LYS A 506 -18.10 23.05 -22.74
C LYS A 506 -18.02 21.96 -21.68
N HIS A 507 -17.41 20.83 -22.00
CA HIS A 507 -17.29 19.69 -21.09
C HIS A 507 -15.96 19.75 -20.34
N ILE A 508 -15.99 20.03 -19.04
CA ILE A 508 -14.80 20.05 -18.18
C ILE A 508 -14.67 18.70 -17.49
N LEU A 509 -13.51 18.06 -17.65
CA LEU A 509 -13.21 16.73 -17.12
C LEU A 509 -12.02 16.83 -16.15
N ILE A 510 -12.17 16.35 -14.93
CA ILE A 510 -11.16 16.53 -13.87
C ILE A 510 -10.36 15.24 -13.66
N PHE A 511 -9.03 15.36 -13.75
CA PHE A 511 -8.07 14.28 -13.57
C PHE A 511 -7.09 14.65 -12.45
N VAL A 512 -7.13 13.91 -11.34
CA VAL A 512 -6.35 14.23 -10.14
C VAL A 512 -5.34 13.13 -9.83
N ARG A 513 -4.14 13.52 -9.42
CA ARG A 513 -3.18 12.63 -8.77
C ARG A 513 -2.66 13.25 -7.49
N GLU A 514 -2.30 12.40 -6.55
CA GLU A 514 -1.80 12.77 -5.24
C GLU A 514 -0.44 13.45 -5.34
N GLN A 515 0.45 12.91 -6.17
CA GLN A 515 1.81 13.39 -6.43
C GLN A 515 2.31 12.85 -7.78
N ASN A 516 3.50 13.27 -8.22
CA ASN A 516 4.04 12.89 -9.53
C ASN A 516 4.52 11.43 -9.59
N GLU A 517 5.15 10.96 -8.51
CA GLU A 517 5.77 9.63 -8.43
C GLU A 517 5.32 8.91 -7.15
N ASP A 518 5.18 7.59 -7.18
CA ASP A 518 4.89 6.79 -5.99
C ASP A 518 6.10 6.70 -5.03
N GLU A 519 5.94 6.03 -3.89
CA GLU A 519 7.04 5.77 -2.93
C GLU A 519 8.23 4.98 -3.52
N PHE A 520 8.04 4.40 -4.70
CA PHE A 520 9.05 3.72 -5.48
C PHE A 520 9.58 4.60 -6.64
N GLY A 521 9.22 5.87 -6.78
CA GLY A 521 9.71 6.71 -7.89
C GLY A 521 9.16 6.31 -9.27
N ASN A 522 8.04 5.58 -9.35
CA ASN A 522 7.33 5.35 -10.61
C ASN A 522 6.30 6.45 -10.82
N THR A 523 6.12 6.91 -12.06
CA THR A 523 5.11 7.92 -12.39
C THR A 523 3.70 7.44 -12.04
N MET A 524 2.94 8.27 -11.33
CA MET A 524 1.54 8.01 -11.02
C MET A 524 0.61 8.52 -12.13
N GLY A 525 -0.37 7.69 -12.52
CA GLY A 525 -1.50 8.10 -13.34
C GLY A 525 -2.48 9.02 -12.59
N TYR A 526 -3.53 9.46 -13.27
CA TYR A 526 -4.55 10.35 -12.72
C TYR A 526 -5.88 9.62 -12.52
N VAL A 527 -6.48 9.79 -11.35
CA VAL A 527 -7.86 9.39 -11.05
C VAL A 527 -8.81 10.32 -11.78
N PHE A 528 -9.71 9.76 -12.57
CA PHE A 528 -10.75 10.50 -13.25
C PHE A 528 -11.91 10.78 -12.29
N LEU A 529 -12.13 12.05 -11.95
CA LEU A 529 -13.24 12.48 -11.06
C LEU A 529 -14.54 12.76 -11.83
N GLY A 530 -14.54 12.56 -13.14
CA GLY A 530 -15.71 12.76 -13.97
C GLY A 530 -15.84 14.19 -14.49
N LYS A 531 -17.07 14.54 -14.87
CA LYS A 531 -17.44 15.84 -15.42
C LYS A 531 -17.71 16.84 -14.30
N ALA A 532 -17.33 18.08 -14.56
CA ALA A 532 -17.52 19.17 -13.63
C ALA A 532 -18.25 20.37 -14.25
N GLY A 533 -19.06 21.03 -13.44
CA GLY A 533 -19.82 22.23 -13.76
C GLY A 533 -19.30 23.45 -13.02
N PHE A 534 -19.24 24.59 -13.71
CA PHE A 534 -18.84 25.86 -13.14
C PHE A 534 -19.81 26.30 -12.03
N LEU A 535 -19.26 26.67 -10.87
CA LEU A 535 -19.98 27.31 -9.76
C LEU A 535 -19.67 28.80 -9.69
N ASP A 536 -18.42 29.13 -9.40
CA ASP A 536 -17.96 30.51 -9.23
C ASP A 536 -16.46 30.62 -9.55
N SER A 537 -15.98 31.86 -9.74
CA SER A 537 -14.55 32.14 -9.85
C SER A 537 -14.17 33.48 -9.26
N TYR A 538 -12.94 33.56 -8.75
CA TYR A 538 -12.37 34.77 -8.18
C TYR A 538 -10.86 34.86 -8.48
N GLY A 539 -10.31 36.06 -8.37
CA GLY A 539 -8.95 36.33 -8.86
C GLY A 539 -8.87 36.36 -10.39
N ASP A 540 -7.74 36.83 -10.90
CA ASP A 540 -7.59 37.09 -12.34
C ASP A 540 -6.26 36.58 -12.91
N LYS A 541 -5.15 36.59 -12.18
CA LYS A 541 -3.86 36.08 -12.70
C LYS A 541 -3.07 35.38 -11.59
N PRO A 542 -3.31 34.09 -11.35
CA PRO A 542 -4.28 33.21 -12.02
C PRO A 542 -5.73 33.39 -11.52
N MET A 543 -6.70 32.91 -12.31
CA MET A 543 -8.08 32.69 -11.85
C MET A 543 -8.16 31.46 -10.94
N ASN A 544 -8.95 31.56 -9.88
CA ASN A 544 -9.38 30.46 -9.02
C ASN A 544 -10.83 30.13 -9.35
N ILE A 545 -11.13 28.86 -9.61
CA ILE A 545 -12.45 28.40 -10.06
C ILE A 545 -12.94 27.28 -9.14
N GLN A 546 -14.19 27.38 -8.72
CA GLN A 546 -14.88 26.31 -8.03
C GLN A 546 -15.71 25.48 -9.02
N TRP A 547 -15.41 24.18 -9.03
CA TRP A 547 -16.06 23.19 -9.88
C TRP A 547 -16.97 22.29 -9.03
N GLN A 548 -18.21 22.10 -9.48
CA GLN A 548 -19.13 21.10 -8.98
C GLN A 548 -18.93 19.80 -9.75
N LEU A 549 -18.50 18.75 -9.08
CA LEU A 549 -18.45 17.40 -9.64
C LEU A 549 -19.86 16.81 -9.73
N GLU A 550 -20.14 16.09 -10.81
CA GLU A 550 -21.38 15.32 -10.98
C GLU A 550 -21.41 14.08 -10.08
N GLU A 551 -20.24 13.51 -9.77
CA GLU A 551 -20.08 12.33 -8.91
C GLU A 551 -19.22 12.67 -7.68
N PRO A 552 -19.60 12.20 -6.47
CA PRO A 552 -18.77 12.38 -5.28
C PRO A 552 -17.41 11.70 -5.42
N MET A 553 -16.34 12.39 -5.02
CA MET A 553 -14.98 11.89 -5.07
C MET A 553 -14.81 10.61 -4.25
N PRO A 554 -13.91 9.70 -4.67
CA PRO A 554 -13.53 8.57 -3.84
C PRO A 554 -12.99 9.02 -2.48
N ALA A 555 -13.42 8.36 -1.41
CA ALA A 555 -13.06 8.73 -0.05
C ALA A 555 -11.54 8.80 0.19
N TYR A 556 -10.74 8.01 -0.52
CA TYR A 556 -9.28 8.05 -0.41
C TYR A 556 -8.67 9.33 -1.01
N ILE A 557 -9.21 9.85 -2.12
CA ILE A 557 -8.81 11.14 -2.70
C ILE A 557 -9.26 12.30 -1.80
N TRP A 558 -10.48 12.20 -1.26
CA TRP A 558 -10.97 13.19 -0.30
C TRP A 558 -10.10 13.26 0.97
N LYS A 559 -9.73 12.11 1.55
CA LYS A 559 -8.84 12.08 2.73
C LYS A 559 -7.48 12.73 2.45
N GLU A 560 -6.91 12.52 1.26
CA GLU A 560 -5.62 13.10 0.89
C GLU A 560 -5.70 14.61 0.61
N THR A 561 -6.83 15.10 0.11
CA THR A 561 -7.09 16.54 -0.09
C THR A 561 -7.44 17.26 1.20
N ALA A 562 -8.25 16.66 2.07
CA ALA A 562 -8.67 17.26 3.35
C ALA A 562 -7.49 17.47 4.32
N LYS A 563 -6.49 16.57 4.32
CA LYS A 563 -5.23 16.75 5.06
C LYS A 563 -4.48 18.03 4.65
N LEU A 564 -4.59 18.43 3.39
CA LEU A 564 -3.93 19.62 2.85
C LEU A 564 -4.71 20.91 3.14
N ALA A 565 -6.03 20.82 3.32
CA ALA A 565 -6.88 21.98 3.67
C ALA A 565 -6.83 22.35 5.16
N GLN A 566 -6.32 21.45 6.02
CA GLN A 566 -6.18 21.66 7.47
C GLN A 566 -4.74 21.98 7.91
N ALA A 567 -3.78 21.95 6.98
CA ALA A 567 -2.38 22.34 7.18
C ALA A 567 -2.19 23.79 6.71
#